data_AF-A0A1B7P577-F1
#
_entry.id   AF-A0A1B7P577-F1
#
_cell.length_a   1.000
_cell.length_b   1.000
_cell.length_c   1.000
_cell.angle_alpha   90.00
_cell.angle_beta   90.00
_cell.angle_gamma   90.00
#
_symmetry.space_group_name_H-M   'P 1'
#
loop_
_entity.id
_entity.type
_entity.pdbx_description
1 polymer ?
#
loop_
_entity_poly.entity_id
_entity_poly.type
_entity_poly.pdbx_seq_one_letter_code
_entity_poly.pdbx_strand_id
1 'polypeptide(L)'
;MPYSILNSLLIKTIVKNGTNLDVKYATRTTAWARLLLAKDVQQDFVKAIEKADVPEGAASATLAETEHPSESDSKDHFTTVYKDENGDHITTKHVYP
;
A
#
# COMPACT_ATOMS: atom_id res chain seq x y z
N MET A 1 4.31 -18.35 -2.44
CA MET A 1 4.01 -18.01 -3.84
C MET A 1 4.06 -16.49 -3.99
N PRO A 2 4.72 -15.92 -4.99
CA PRO A 2 4.62 -14.49 -5.25
C PRO A 2 3.18 -14.19 -5.68
N TYR A 3 2.50 -13.33 -4.93
CA TYR A 3 1.18 -12.83 -5.32
C TYR A 3 1.36 -11.53 -6.10
N SER A 4 0.56 -11.34 -7.14
CA SER A 4 0.56 -10.11 -7.93
C SER A 4 -0.73 -9.35 -7.69
N ILE A 5 -0.65 -8.03 -7.60
CA ILE A 5 -1.82 -7.16 -7.49
C ILE A 5 -2.49 -7.08 -8.86
N LEU A 6 -3.71 -7.59 -8.96
CA LEU A 6 -4.53 -7.58 -10.18
C LEU A 6 -5.41 -6.33 -10.26
N ASN A 7 -5.89 -5.84 -9.11
CA ASN A 7 -6.68 -4.62 -9.04
C ASN A 7 -6.38 -3.86 -7.74
N SER A 8 -6.46 -2.53 -7.82
CA SER A 8 -6.23 -1.63 -6.70
C SER A 8 -7.11 -0.40 -6.80
N LEU A 9 -7.50 0.15 -5.66
CA LEU A 9 -8.23 1.41 -5.59
C LEU A 9 -7.38 2.51 -4.96
N LEU A 10 -7.53 3.73 -5.49
CA LEU A 10 -6.88 4.93 -4.95
C LEU A 10 -7.54 5.33 -3.63
N ILE A 11 -6.72 5.59 -2.62
CA ILE A 11 -7.14 6.18 -1.34
C ILE A 11 -6.98 7.70 -1.44
N LYS A 12 -5.74 8.13 -1.72
CA LYS A 12 -5.33 9.53 -1.74
C LYS A 12 -4.02 9.67 -2.50
N THR A 13 -3.84 10.79 -3.19
CA THR A 13 -2.53 11.19 -3.72
C THR A 13 -1.87 12.15 -2.74
N ILE A 14 -0.64 11.88 -2.35
CA ILE A 14 0.18 12.74 -1.48
C ILE A 14 1.39 13.26 -2.26
N VAL A 15 2.06 14.30 -1.77
CA VAL A 15 3.34 14.77 -2.32
C VAL A 15 4.46 14.32 -1.40
N LYS A 16 5.39 13.52 -1.92
CA LYS A 16 6.55 13.01 -1.19
C LYS A 16 7.81 13.24 -2.03
N ASN A 17 8.85 13.81 -1.42
CA ASN A 17 10.10 14.15 -2.13
C ASN A 17 9.89 15.02 -3.38
N GLY A 18 8.86 15.87 -3.41
CA GLY A 18 8.53 16.74 -4.54
C GLY A 18 7.75 16.06 -5.68
N THR A 19 7.45 14.77 -5.56
CA THR A 19 6.69 14.00 -6.56
C THR A 19 5.34 13.57 -6.00
N ASN A 20 4.35 13.47 -6.88
CA ASN A 20 3.05 12.91 -6.55
C ASN A 20 3.17 11.40 -6.35
N LEU A 21 2.76 10.93 -5.17
CA LEU A 21 2.69 9.53 -4.82
C LEU A 21 1.23 9.13 -4.62
N ASP A 22 0.75 8.23 -5.45
CA ASP A 22 -0.58 7.66 -5.29
C ASP A 22 -0.57 6.58 -4.21
N VAL A 23 -1.31 6.80 -3.13
CA VAL A 23 -1.53 5.82 -2.08
C VAL A 23 -2.78 5.00 -2.43
N LYS A 24 -2.58 3.71 -2.69
CA LYS A 24 -3.59 2.76 -3.17
C LYS A 24 -3.69 1.58 -2.21
N TYR A 25 -4.74 0.79 -2.36
CA TYR A 25 -4.85 -0.52 -1.72
C TYR A 25 -5.28 -1.57 -2.73
N ALA A 26 -4.71 -2.78 -2.63
CA ALA A 26 -5.09 -3.88 -3.49
C ALA A 26 -6.50 -4.35 -3.16
N THR A 27 -7.40 -4.41 -4.14
CA THR A 27 -8.72 -5.04 -4.00
C THR A 27 -8.73 -6.47 -4.51
N ARG A 28 -7.78 -6.82 -5.38
CA ARG A 28 -7.64 -8.17 -5.90
C ARG A 28 -6.18 -8.48 -6.14
N THR A 29 -5.75 -9.63 -5.66
CA THR A 29 -4.47 -10.25 -5.98
C THR A 29 -4.71 -11.62 -6.61
N THR A 30 -3.65 -12.29 -7.05
CA THR A 30 -3.73 -13.68 -7.51
C THR A 30 -4.10 -14.67 -6.40
N ALA A 31 -3.96 -14.28 -5.12
CA ALA A 31 -4.21 -15.14 -3.97
C ALA A 31 -5.54 -14.84 -3.26
N TRP A 32 -6.01 -13.59 -3.28
CA TRP A 32 -7.18 -13.16 -2.52
C TRP A 32 -7.87 -11.95 -3.16
N ALA A 33 -9.11 -11.69 -2.77
CA ALA A 33 -9.84 -10.49 -3.16
C ALA A 33 -10.57 -9.89 -1.95
N ARG A 34 -10.60 -8.56 -1.87
CA ARG A 34 -11.40 -7.80 -0.91
C ARG A 34 -12.20 -6.73 -1.63
N LEU A 35 -13.44 -6.52 -1.19
CA LEU A 35 -14.32 -5.52 -1.77
C LEU A 35 -13.90 -4.10 -1.38
N LEU A 36 -13.68 -3.89 -0.08
CA LEU A 36 -13.40 -2.58 0.49
C LEU A 36 -12.37 -2.73 1.62
N LEU A 37 -11.59 -1.68 1.84
CA LEU A 37 -10.75 -1.52 3.02
C LEU A 37 -11.44 -0.57 3.99
N ALA A 38 -11.39 -0.86 5.29
CA ALA A 38 -11.96 0.03 6.31
C ALA A 38 -11.35 1.44 6.19
N LYS A 39 -12.19 2.48 6.37
CA LYS A 39 -11.75 3.88 6.20
C LYS A 39 -10.65 4.28 7.19
N ASP A 40 -10.74 3.82 8.43
CA ASP A 40 -9.72 4.06 9.45
C ASP A 40 -8.37 3.47 9.02
N VAL A 41 -8.36 2.22 8.53
CA VAL A 41 -7.15 1.57 8.00
C VAL A 41 -6.59 2.32 6.78
N GLN A 42 -7.45 2.83 5.90
CA GLN A 42 -7.01 3.68 4.78
C GLN A 42 -6.31 4.95 5.28
N GLN A 43 -6.85 5.59 6.32
CA GLN A 43 -6.28 6.81 6.89
C GLN A 43 -4.96 6.54 7.62
N ASP A 44 -4.89 5.48 8.42
CA ASP A 44 -3.64 5.09 9.09
C ASP A 44 -2.56 4.69 8.11
N PHE A 45 -2.94 4.01 7.02
CA PHE A 45 -2.00 3.69 5.95
C PHE A 45 -1.45 4.95 5.26
N VAL A 46 -2.30 5.92 4.95
CA VAL A 46 -1.85 7.20 4.38
C VAL A 46 -0.87 7.90 5.32
N LYS A 47 -1.17 7.96 6.62
CA LYS A 47 -0.27 8.54 7.62
C LYS A 47 1.06 7.78 7.71
N ALA A 48 1.02 6.45 7.64
CA ALA A 48 2.21 5.60 7.62
C ALA A 48 3.11 5.97 6.44
N ILE A 49 2.55 6.10 5.24
CA ILE A 49 3.29 6.47 4.02
C ILE A 49 3.82 7.92 4.09
N GLU A 50 3.05 8.84 4.67
CA GLU A 50 3.48 10.22 4.91
C GLU A 50 4.71 10.29 5.82
N LYS A 51 4.89 9.34 6.74
CA LYS A 51 6.10 9.21 7.59
C LYS A 51 7.17 8.28 7.02
N ALA A 52 6.80 7.33 6.18
CA ALA A 52 7.68 6.30 5.66
C ALA A 52 8.74 6.86 4.70
N ASP A 53 9.85 6.14 4.61
CA ASP A 53 10.85 6.34 3.57
C ASP A 53 10.38 5.70 2.25
N VAL A 54 9.86 6.55 1.37
CA VAL A 54 9.38 6.16 0.05
C VAL A 54 10.57 6.09 -0.90
N PRO A 55 10.79 4.95 -1.58
CA PRO A 55 11.90 4.80 -2.51
C PRO A 55 11.81 5.82 -3.64
N GLU A 56 12.98 6.30 -4.08
CA GLU A 56 13.07 7.25 -5.20
C GLU A 56 12.48 6.63 -6.47
N GLY A 57 11.77 7.45 -7.25
CA GLY A 57 11.07 7.02 -8.46
C GLY A 57 9.74 6.30 -8.21
N ALA A 58 9.30 6.13 -6.95
CA ALA A 58 7.98 5.59 -6.68
C ALA A 58 6.88 6.59 -7.03
N ALA A 59 6.01 6.18 -7.94
CA ALA A 59 4.80 6.91 -8.32
C ALA A 59 3.57 6.41 -7.56
N SER A 60 3.59 5.17 -7.08
CA SER A 60 2.50 4.62 -6.29
C SER A 60 2.95 3.69 -5.17
N ALA A 61 2.20 3.74 -4.07
CA ALA A 61 2.35 2.90 -2.89
C ALA A 61 1.05 2.12 -2.68
N THR A 62 1.07 0.81 -2.88
CA THR A 62 -0.12 -0.04 -2.80
C THR A 62 -0.06 -0.95 -1.60
N LEU A 63 -1.04 -0.84 -0.69
CA LEU A 63 -1.22 -1.79 0.40
C LEU A 63 -1.60 -3.16 -0.15
N ALA A 64 -0.73 -4.14 0.07
CA ALA A 64 -0.84 -5.48 -0.50
C ALA A 64 -1.08 -6.58 0.54
N GLU A 65 -1.37 -6.19 1.77
CA GLU A 65 -1.67 -7.12 2.87
C GLU A 65 -3.13 -7.55 2.88
N THR A 66 -3.36 -8.83 3.23
CA THR A 66 -4.67 -9.37 3.60
C THR A 66 -5.11 -8.85 4.95
N GLU A 67 -6.42 -8.76 5.18
CA GLU A 67 -6.94 -8.52 6.52
C GLU A 67 -6.47 -9.66 7.44
N HIS A 68 -5.58 -9.33 8.39
CA HIS A 68 -5.06 -10.29 9.34
C HIS A 68 -6.16 -10.61 10.37
N PRO A 69 -6.45 -11.90 10.64
CA PRO A 69 -7.50 -12.31 11.57
C PRO A 69 -7.15 -12.07 13.05
N SER A 70 -5.95 -11.56 13.36
CA SER A 70 -5.48 -11.35 14.73
C SER A 70 -5.25 -9.86 15.01
N GLU A 71 -6.06 -9.28 15.89
CA GLU A 71 -5.97 -7.87 16.32
C GLU A 71 -4.58 -7.47 16.87
N SER A 72 -3.75 -8.44 17.29
CA SER A 72 -2.38 -8.23 17.77
C SER A 72 -1.31 -8.20 16.69
N ASP A 73 -1.54 -8.76 15.49
CA ASP A 73 -0.54 -8.79 14.40
C ASP A 73 -0.86 -7.73 13.33
N SER A 74 -2.16 -7.41 13.15
CA SER A 74 -2.65 -6.45 12.15
C SER A 74 -2.27 -4.99 12.39
N LYS A 75 -1.66 -4.64 13.54
CA LYS A 75 -1.47 -3.24 13.96
C LYS A 75 -0.05 -2.73 13.85
N ASP A 76 0.94 -3.60 13.66
CA ASP A 76 2.32 -3.16 13.73
C ASP A 76 2.84 -2.68 12.38
N HIS A 77 2.37 -3.21 11.24
CA HIS A 77 2.91 -2.80 9.95
C HIS A 77 1.92 -2.99 8.80
N PHE A 78 2.19 -2.29 7.70
CA PHE A 78 1.48 -2.38 6.45
C PHE A 78 2.43 -2.85 5.35
N THR A 79 2.20 -4.03 4.81
CA THR A 79 2.93 -4.49 3.63
C THR A 79 2.58 -3.64 2.40
N THR A 80 3.55 -2.85 1.95
CA THR A 80 3.39 -1.89 0.85
C THR A 80 4.25 -2.25 -0.34
N VAL A 81 3.62 -2.34 -1.50
CA VAL A 81 4.30 -2.49 -2.78
C VAL A 81 4.45 -1.12 -3.43
N TYR A 82 5.69 -0.73 -3.69
CA TYR A 82 6.02 0.50 -4.41
C TYR A 82 6.22 0.20 -5.89
N LYS A 83 5.62 1.04 -6.73
CA LYS A 83 5.75 0.97 -8.18
C LYS A 83 6.13 2.33 -8.74
N ASP A 84 6.84 2.33 -9.86
CA ASP A 84 7.17 3.54 -10.61
C ASP A 84 5.98 3.97 -11.50
N GLU A 85 6.20 5.01 -12.30
CA GLU A 85 5.20 5.57 -13.22
C GLU A 85 4.77 4.59 -14.33
N ASN A 86 5.65 3.67 -14.73
CA ASN A 86 5.34 2.61 -15.70
C ASN A 86 4.57 1.44 -15.07
N GLY A 87 4.44 1.43 -13.74
CA GLY A 87 3.77 0.37 -12.99
C GLY A 87 4.65 -0.85 -12.73
N ASP A 88 5.95 -0.75 -12.96
CA ASP A 88 6.94 -1.77 -12.61
C ASP A 88 7.16 -1.81 -11.10
N HIS A 89 7.40 -3.01 -10.59
CA HIS A 89 7.65 -3.23 -9.17
C HIS A 89 9.03 -2.70 -8.81
N ILE A 90 9.09 -1.67 -7.97
CA ILE A 90 10.35 -1.17 -7.42
C ILE A 90 10.75 -2.04 -6.23
N THR A 91 9.90 -2.09 -5.21
CA THR A 91 10.19 -2.82 -3.97
C THR A 91 8.94 -3.05 -3.14
N THR A 92 9.02 -3.99 -2.20
CA THR A 92 8.02 -4.18 -1.15
C THR A 92 8.66 -3.82 0.18
N LYS A 93 8.06 -2.89 0.93
CA LYS A 93 8.48 -2.56 2.30
C LYS A 93 7.31 -2.68 3.27
N HIS A 94 7.61 -3.01 4.51
CA HIS A 94 6.68 -2.86 5.62
C HIS A 94 6.77 -1.41 6.12
N VAL A 95 5.63 -0.71 6.18
CA VAL A 95 5.54 0.64 6.73
C VAL A 95 4.73 0.64 8.01
N TYR A 96 5.12 1.48 8.96
CA TYR A 96 4.56 1.51 10.31
C TYR A 96 3.70 2.79 10.46
N PRO A 97 2.49 2.72 11.04
CA PRO A 97 1.62 3.88 11.26
C PRO A 97 2.21 4.99 12.14
#